data_AF-A0A2U1MR91-F1
#
_entry.id   AF-A0A2U1MR91-F1
#
_cell.length_a   1.000
_cell.length_b   1.000
_cell.length_c   1.000
_cell.angle_alpha   90.00
_cell.angle_beta   90.00
_cell.angle_gamma   90.00
#
_symmetry.space_group_name_H-M   'P 1'
#
loop_
_entity.id
_entity.type
_entity.pdbx_description
1 polymer ?
#
loop_
_entity_poly.entity_id
_entity_poly.type
_entity_poly.pdbx_seq_one_letter_code
_entity_poly.pdbx_strand_id
1 'polypeptide(L)'
;MWKLKLSKGDDDPSVRSINNHIGRQFWEFDPCAGTPEERFEIEFMQKEFSKNKLHVKHSSDLLMRFQFASENKVEMKKSQVQETKDDDEVVVKASLKKALRFYSTLQGEDGSWPADYGGPLFLLPGLIIGLHVMGAKDAVLSVEHQREIRRYLYNHQNVDGGWGLHIEGHNTMFCTALNYVALRLLGEKMDGGE
;
A
#
# COMPACT_ATOMS: atom_id res chain seq x y z
N MET A 1 -6.18 6.02 12.17
CA MET A 1 -5.07 5.20 11.63
C MET A 1 -5.66 4.14 10.73
N TRP A 2 -5.01 3.83 9.60
CA TRP A 2 -5.42 2.73 8.73
C TRP A 2 -5.05 1.39 9.35
N LYS A 3 -5.98 0.43 9.35
CA LYS A 3 -5.78 -0.94 9.85
C LYS A 3 -6.03 -1.94 8.73
N LEU A 4 -5.12 -2.90 8.59
CA LEU A 4 -5.33 -4.02 7.67
C LEU A 4 -6.36 -4.97 8.26
N LYS A 5 -7.34 -5.38 7.45
CA LYS A 5 -8.34 -6.39 7.79
C LYS A 5 -8.13 -7.59 6.88
N LEU A 6 -8.07 -8.77 7.49
CA LEU A 6 -7.93 -10.05 6.80
C LEU A 6 -9.19 -10.88 6.99
N SER A 7 -9.59 -11.57 5.93
CA SER A 7 -10.65 -12.58 5.96
C SER A 7 -11.98 -12.16 6.57
N LYS A 8 -12.30 -10.86 6.54
CA LYS A 8 -13.59 -10.31 6.96
C LYS A 8 -14.53 -10.10 5.77
N GLY A 9 -15.82 -10.38 5.98
CA GLY A 9 -16.87 -10.18 4.98
C GLY A 9 -18.29 -10.47 5.49
N ASP A 10 -18.43 -11.19 6.62
CA ASP A 10 -19.72 -11.69 7.11
C ASP A 10 -20.74 -10.61 7.52
N ASP A 11 -20.30 -9.37 7.74
CA ASP A 11 -21.15 -8.27 8.18
C ASP A 11 -21.91 -7.57 7.01
N ASP A 12 -21.54 -7.86 5.75
CA ASP A 12 -22.15 -7.26 4.56
C ASP A 12 -22.74 -8.35 3.63
N PRO A 13 -24.08 -8.44 3.51
CA PRO A 13 -24.75 -9.43 2.66
C PRO A 13 -24.38 -9.35 1.16
N SER A 14 -23.80 -8.23 0.72
CA SER A 14 -23.32 -8.03 -0.65
C SER A 14 -21.94 -8.65 -0.91
N VAL A 15 -21.18 -8.93 0.15
CA VAL A 15 -19.84 -9.55 0.07
C VAL A 15 -19.98 -11.05 0.28
N ARG A 16 -19.98 -11.82 -0.82
CA ARG A 16 -20.12 -13.29 -0.78
C ARG A 16 -18.80 -14.00 -1.02
N SER A 17 -18.60 -15.13 -0.36
CA SER A 17 -17.44 -16.00 -0.55
C SER A 17 -17.81 -17.48 -0.47
N ILE A 18 -17.05 -18.33 -1.18
CA ILE A 18 -17.12 -19.79 -1.09
C ILE A 18 -16.06 -20.40 -0.16
N ASN A 19 -15.18 -19.56 0.41
CA ASN A 19 -14.05 -19.95 1.25
C ASN A 19 -13.99 -19.16 2.56
N ASN A 20 -15.12 -18.70 3.08
CA ASN A 20 -15.21 -17.89 4.30
C ASN A 20 -14.28 -16.67 4.28
N HIS A 21 -14.19 -16.02 3.12
CA HIS A 21 -13.34 -14.85 2.86
C HIS A 21 -11.83 -15.06 3.06
N ILE A 22 -11.35 -16.30 3.23
CA ILE A 22 -9.92 -16.60 3.46
C ILE A 22 -9.05 -15.96 2.35
N GLY A 23 -8.04 -15.18 2.78
CA GLY A 23 -7.10 -14.46 1.89
C GLY A 23 -7.60 -13.11 1.39
N ARG A 24 -8.83 -12.70 1.74
CA ARG A 24 -9.32 -11.36 1.46
C ARG A 24 -8.56 -10.34 2.34
N GLN A 25 -8.06 -9.28 1.72
CA GLN A 25 -7.47 -8.14 2.43
C GLN A 25 -8.15 -6.82 2.05
N PHE A 26 -8.29 -5.91 3.01
CA PHE A 26 -8.68 -4.51 2.79
C PHE A 26 -8.22 -3.61 3.93
N TRP A 27 -8.22 -2.30 3.71
CA TRP A 27 -7.84 -1.31 4.70
C TRP A 27 -9.08 -0.59 5.23
N GLU A 28 -9.14 -0.40 6.54
CA GLU A 28 -10.20 0.35 7.21
C GLU A 28 -9.57 1.48 8.04
N PHE A 29 -10.14 2.68 7.97
CA PHE A 29 -9.67 3.80 8.77
C PHE A 29 -10.40 3.85 10.10
N ASP A 30 -9.65 3.82 11.20
CA ASP A 30 -10.18 4.01 12.55
C ASP A 30 -9.58 5.29 13.17
N PRO A 31 -10.38 6.35 13.42
CA PRO A 31 -9.87 7.61 13.97
C PRO A 31 -9.35 7.48 15.40
N CYS A 32 -9.75 6.44 16.14
CA CYS A 32 -9.37 6.16 17.52
C CYS A 32 -8.19 5.18 17.62
N ALA A 33 -7.88 4.43 16.56
CA ALA A 33 -6.78 3.47 16.57
C ALA A 33 -5.39 4.11 16.65
N GLY A 34 -4.50 3.44 17.36
CA GLY A 34 -3.06 3.69 17.42
C GLY A 34 -2.64 4.74 18.45
N THR A 35 -1.51 4.50 19.12
CA THR A 35 -0.92 5.44 20.09
C THR A 35 -0.37 6.69 19.39
N PRO A 36 -0.11 7.80 20.12
CA PRO A 36 0.54 8.98 19.54
C PRO A 36 1.87 8.64 18.83
N GLU A 37 2.65 7.73 19.40
CA GLU A 37 3.93 7.28 18.84
C GLU A 37 3.72 6.49 17.54
N GLU A 38 2.77 5.56 17.50
CA GLU A 38 2.46 4.80 16.28
C GLU A 38 1.96 5.71 15.15
N ARG A 39 1.13 6.71 15.48
CA ARG A 39 0.65 7.70 14.52
C ARG A 39 1.80 8.55 13.98
N PHE A 40 2.70 8.98 14.86
CA PHE A 40 3.89 9.73 14.49
C PHE A 40 4.78 8.93 13.53
N GLU A 41 5.05 7.65 13.83
CA GLU A 41 5.86 6.78 12.97
C GLU A 41 5.21 6.59 11.58
N ILE A 42 3.88 6.47 11.52
CA ILE A 42 3.17 6.36 10.24
C ILE A 42 3.27 7.66 9.43
N GLU A 43 3.08 8.81 10.06
CA GLU A 43 3.26 10.11 9.40
C GLU A 43 4.70 10.32 8.92
N PHE A 44 5.68 9.86 9.72
CA PHE A 44 7.08 9.87 9.36
C PHE A 44 7.34 9.00 8.12
N MET A 45 6.88 7.74 8.11
CA MET A 45 6.99 6.84 6.95
C MET A 45 6.35 7.44 5.69
N GLN A 46 5.19 8.10 5.82
CA GLN A 46 4.53 8.77 4.70
C GLN A 46 5.38 9.91 4.13
N LYS A 47 5.93 10.77 5.00
CA LYS A 47 6.80 11.88 4.58
C LYS A 47 8.08 11.37 3.93
N GLU A 48 8.70 10.34 4.49
CA GLU A 48 9.91 9.74 3.92
C GLU A 48 9.64 9.08 2.57
N PHE A 49 8.49 8.42 2.39
CA PHE A 49 8.09 7.89 1.09
C PHE A 49 7.92 9.02 0.06
N SER A 50 7.20 10.10 0.41
CA SER A 50 6.99 11.24 -0.50
C SER A 50 8.30 11.94 -0.88
N LYS A 51 9.29 12.04 0.03
CA LYS A 51 10.63 12.56 -0.28
C LYS A 51 11.40 11.66 -1.25
N ASN A 52 11.26 10.35 -1.10
CA ASN A 52 12.00 9.35 -1.88
C ASN A 52 11.22 8.79 -3.08
N LYS A 53 10.05 9.36 -3.40
CA LYS A 53 9.11 8.85 -4.42
C LYS A 53 9.65 8.74 -5.85
N LEU A 54 10.81 9.33 -6.14
CA LEU A 54 11.49 9.21 -7.42
C LEU A 54 12.50 8.07 -7.45
N HIS A 55 13.01 7.65 -6.30
CA HIS A 55 14.00 6.58 -6.16
C HIS A 55 13.37 5.25 -5.77
N VAL A 56 12.29 5.27 -5.00
CA VAL A 56 11.56 4.08 -4.56
C VAL A 56 10.09 4.28 -4.92
N LYS A 57 9.62 3.57 -5.95
CA LYS A 57 8.23 3.65 -6.41
C LYS A 57 7.29 2.74 -5.63
N HIS A 58 7.80 1.70 -4.99
CA HIS A 58 6.97 0.73 -4.28
C HIS A 58 6.81 1.10 -2.79
N SER A 59 5.60 0.94 -2.26
CA SER A 59 5.26 1.17 -0.84
C SER A 59 6.09 0.30 0.13
N SER A 60 6.69 -0.79 -0.38
CA SER A 60 7.43 -1.80 0.37
C SER A 60 6.62 -2.44 1.49
N ASP A 61 5.28 -2.37 1.40
CA ASP A 61 4.33 -2.80 2.42
C ASP A 61 4.60 -2.23 3.81
N LEU A 62 5.23 -1.04 3.91
CA LEU A 62 5.77 -0.54 5.18
C LEU A 62 4.72 -0.45 6.29
N LEU A 63 3.51 0.02 5.97
CA LEU A 63 2.42 0.11 6.94
C LEU A 63 1.91 -1.28 7.39
N MET A 64 1.83 -2.24 6.46
CA MET A 64 1.44 -3.62 6.79
C MET A 64 2.51 -4.28 7.66
N ARG A 65 3.78 -4.18 7.28
CA ARG A 65 4.92 -4.70 8.04
C ARG A 65 5.01 -4.08 9.43
N PHE A 66 4.70 -2.78 9.55
CA PHE A 66 4.64 -2.08 10.84
C PHE A 66 3.57 -2.71 11.77
N GLN A 67 2.37 -2.98 11.25
CA GLN A 67 1.31 -3.63 12.04
C GLN A 67 1.70 -5.06 12.42
N PHE A 68 2.24 -5.82 11.47
CA PHE A 68 2.63 -7.21 11.70
C PHE A 68 3.82 -7.34 12.65
N ALA A 69 4.73 -6.37 12.68
CA ALA A 69 5.83 -6.37 13.64
C ALA A 69 5.34 -6.27 15.10
N SER A 70 4.18 -5.64 15.33
CA SER A 70 3.57 -5.56 16.66
C SER A 70 2.86 -6.88 17.06
N GLU A 71 2.29 -7.58 16.08
CA GLU A 71 1.48 -8.80 16.24
C GLU A 71 2.35 -10.07 16.26
N ASN A 72 3.27 -10.19 15.30
CA ASN A 72 4.15 -11.34 15.09
C ASN A 72 5.54 -11.10 15.68
N LYS A 73 5.66 -11.21 17.02
CA LYS A 73 6.92 -11.01 17.76
C LYS A 73 7.91 -12.17 17.58
N VAL A 74 8.49 -12.29 16.40
CA VAL A 74 9.66 -13.16 16.18
C VAL A 74 10.92 -12.32 16.35
N GLU A 75 11.81 -12.72 17.27
CA GLU A 75 13.11 -12.07 17.44
C GLU A 75 13.97 -12.20 16.17
N MET A 76 13.98 -11.15 15.37
CA MET A 76 14.86 -11.00 14.21
C MET A 76 16.19 -10.40 14.67
N LYS A 77 17.24 -11.23 14.81
CA LYS A 77 18.61 -10.72 15.01
C LYS A 77 19.05 -9.92 13.76
N LYS A 78 19.24 -8.61 13.90
CA LYS A 78 19.91 -7.76 12.89
C LYS A 78 21.31 -8.31 12.65
N SER A 79 21.47 -9.13 11.63
CA SER A 79 22.74 -9.72 11.25
C SER A 79 23.36 -8.81 10.18
N GLN A 80 24.54 -8.25 10.49
CA GLN A 80 25.38 -7.60 9.49
C GLN A 80 25.75 -8.65 8.43
N VAL A 81 25.55 -8.31 7.16
CA VAL A 81 26.04 -9.13 6.06
C VAL A 81 27.56 -9.00 6.07
N GLN A 82 28.26 -10.00 6.63
CA GLN A 82 29.69 -10.14 6.43
C GLN A 82 29.90 -10.94 5.15
N GLU A 83 30.62 -10.38 4.18
CA GLU A 83 31.14 -11.14 3.05
C GLU A 83 32.18 -12.13 3.60
N THR A 84 31.76 -13.36 3.88
CA THR A 84 32.69 -14.44 4.22
C THR A 84 32.97 -15.28 2.98
N LYS A 85 34.23 -15.68 2.81
CA LYS A 85 34.68 -16.71 1.84
C LYS A 85 34.31 -18.13 2.35
N ASP A 86 33.13 -18.27 2.93
CA ASP A 86 32.64 -19.56 3.42
C ASP A 86 32.10 -20.41 2.26
N ASP A 87 32.07 -21.72 2.48
CA ASP A 87 31.46 -22.70 1.57
C ASP A 87 30.05 -22.25 1.15
N ASP A 88 29.81 -22.20 -0.16
CA ASP A 88 28.57 -21.70 -0.76
C ASP A 88 27.33 -22.36 -0.14
N GLU A 89 27.41 -23.65 0.24
CA GLU A 89 26.28 -24.37 0.85
C GLU A 89 25.90 -23.82 2.24
N VAL A 90 26.89 -23.50 3.08
CA VAL A 90 26.67 -23.00 4.45
C VAL A 90 26.03 -21.61 4.38
N VAL A 91 26.54 -20.75 3.51
CA VAL A 91 26.02 -19.39 3.29
C VAL A 91 24.60 -19.43 2.74
N VAL A 92 24.33 -20.27 1.74
CA VAL A 92 22.98 -20.44 1.16
C VAL A 92 21.99 -20.93 2.21
N LYS A 93 22.35 -21.95 3.01
CA LYS A 93 21.47 -22.51 4.04
C LYS A 93 21.16 -21.50 5.15
N ALA A 94 22.15 -20.74 5.60
CA ALA A 94 21.97 -19.68 6.57
C ALA A 94 21.06 -18.56 6.02
N SER A 95 21.27 -18.15 4.77
CA SER A 95 20.49 -17.12 4.10
C SER A 95 19.03 -17.54 3.89
N LEU A 96 18.80 -18.77 3.42
CA LEU A 96 17.45 -19.34 3.28
C LEU A 96 16.73 -19.39 4.62
N LYS A 97 17.40 -19.86 5.68
CA LYS A 97 16.79 -19.91 7.03
C LYS A 97 16.42 -18.53 7.55
N LYS A 98 17.22 -17.50 7.24
CA LYS A 98 16.91 -16.11 7.58
C LYS A 98 15.73 -15.58 6.77
N ALA A 99 15.68 -15.84 5.47
CA ALA A 99 14.59 -15.43 4.58
C ALA A 99 13.26 -16.08 5.00
N LEU A 100 13.24 -17.39 5.26
CA LEU A 100 12.04 -18.11 5.70
C LEU A 100 11.54 -17.62 7.06
N ARG A 101 12.45 -17.36 8.02
CA ARG A 101 12.09 -16.79 9.32
C ARG A 101 11.47 -15.41 9.16
N PHE A 102 12.06 -14.55 8.35
CA PHE A 102 11.48 -13.23 8.08
C PHE A 102 10.11 -13.35 7.39
N TYR A 103 10.01 -14.15 6.34
CA TYR A 103 8.76 -14.26 5.58
C TYR A 103 7.64 -14.89 6.41
N SER A 104 7.95 -15.77 7.37
CA SER A 104 6.97 -16.29 8.31
C SER A 104 6.39 -15.22 9.25
N THR A 105 7.09 -14.11 9.51
CA THR A 105 6.52 -13.00 10.30
C THR A 105 5.50 -12.18 9.49
N LEU A 106 5.44 -12.39 8.18
CA LEU A 106 4.51 -11.73 7.26
C LEU A 106 3.26 -12.56 6.96
N GLN A 107 3.12 -13.74 7.58
CA GLN A 107 1.91 -14.55 7.45
C GLN A 107 0.80 -13.98 8.33
N GLY A 108 -0.37 -13.76 7.75
CA GLY A 108 -1.58 -13.37 8.48
C GLY A 108 -2.15 -14.52 9.31
N GLU A 109 -3.00 -14.21 10.29
CA GLU A 109 -3.63 -15.20 11.18
C GLU A 109 -4.49 -16.23 10.43
N ASP A 110 -5.00 -15.87 9.24
CA ASP A 110 -5.75 -16.73 8.33
C ASP A 110 -4.86 -17.64 7.46
N GLY A 111 -3.54 -17.56 7.64
CA GLY A 111 -2.54 -18.31 6.89
C GLY A 111 -2.14 -17.68 5.55
N SER A 112 -2.75 -16.56 5.15
CA SER A 112 -2.42 -15.85 3.89
C SER A 112 -1.18 -14.95 4.03
N TRP A 113 -0.63 -14.48 2.91
CA TRP A 113 0.40 -13.44 2.88
C TRP A 113 -0.17 -12.19 2.22
N PRO A 114 -0.67 -11.21 2.99
CA PRO A 114 -1.13 -9.96 2.42
C PRO A 114 0.03 -9.20 1.77
N ALA A 115 -0.25 -8.48 0.69
CA ALA A 115 0.74 -7.70 -0.03
C ALA A 115 0.09 -6.61 -0.89
N ASP A 116 0.80 -5.50 -1.08
CA ASP A 116 0.49 -4.51 -2.11
C ASP A 116 0.59 -5.18 -3.49
N TYR A 117 -0.52 -5.15 -4.22
CA TYR A 117 -0.63 -5.66 -5.59
C TYR A 117 -1.00 -4.54 -6.56
N GLY A 118 -0.44 -3.36 -6.33
CA GLY A 118 -0.54 -2.20 -7.21
C GLY A 118 0.38 -2.30 -8.44
N GLY A 119 0.53 -1.17 -9.12
CA GLY A 119 1.40 -1.04 -10.28
C GLY A 119 0.75 -0.23 -11.39
N PRO A 120 -0.36 -0.71 -11.99
CA PRO A 120 -1.04 -0.01 -13.07
C PRO A 120 -1.68 1.32 -12.65
N LEU A 121 -1.40 2.40 -13.38
CA LEU A 121 -1.89 3.76 -13.06
C LEU A 121 -3.14 4.17 -13.87
N PHE A 122 -3.89 3.18 -14.38
CA PHE A 122 -5.14 3.41 -15.13
C PHE A 122 -6.37 2.74 -14.51
N LEU A 123 -6.22 1.98 -13.41
CA LEU A 123 -7.34 1.33 -12.72
C LEU A 123 -8.11 2.32 -11.85
N LEU A 124 -7.39 3.09 -11.04
CA LEU A 124 -7.98 4.03 -10.08
C LEU A 124 -8.78 5.16 -10.75
N PRO A 125 -8.30 5.76 -11.87
CA PRO A 125 -9.13 6.70 -12.63
C PRO A 125 -10.46 6.12 -13.12
N GLY A 126 -10.47 4.88 -13.60
CA GLY A 126 -11.70 4.21 -14.04
C GLY A 126 -12.73 4.07 -12.92
N LEU A 127 -12.27 3.67 -11.72
CA LEU A 127 -13.12 3.61 -10.52
C LEU A 127 -13.71 4.99 -10.18
N ILE A 128 -12.87 6.03 -10.14
CA ILE A 128 -13.29 7.38 -9.74
C ILE A 128 -14.30 7.97 -10.74
N ILE A 129 -14.04 7.82 -12.04
CA ILE A 129 -14.94 8.27 -13.09
C ILE A 129 -16.29 7.54 -13.00
N GLY A 130 -16.26 6.21 -12.84
CA GLY A 130 -17.48 5.42 -12.69
C GLY A 130 -18.30 5.84 -11.46
N LEU A 131 -17.67 5.97 -10.30
CA LEU A 131 -18.33 6.42 -9.07
C LEU A 131 -18.89 7.84 -9.18
N HIS A 132 -18.19 8.73 -9.89
CA HIS A 132 -18.67 10.08 -10.15
C HIS A 132 -19.94 10.09 -11.00
N VAL A 133 -19.94 9.34 -12.12
CA VAL A 133 -21.11 9.21 -13.01
C VAL A 133 -22.31 8.63 -12.27
N MET A 134 -22.09 7.66 -11.38
CA MET A 134 -23.14 7.05 -10.56
C MET A 134 -23.62 7.92 -9.38
N GLY A 135 -22.95 9.06 -9.10
CA GLY A 135 -23.23 9.85 -7.90
C GLY A 135 -22.89 9.12 -6.58
N ALA A 136 -22.04 8.09 -6.64
CA ALA A 136 -21.75 7.18 -5.53
C ALA A 136 -20.37 7.40 -4.89
N LYS A 137 -19.61 8.41 -5.34
CA LYS A 137 -18.25 8.70 -4.87
C LYS A 137 -18.17 8.78 -3.34
N ASP A 138 -19.00 9.61 -2.72
CA ASP A 138 -18.94 9.85 -1.26
C ASP A 138 -19.59 8.74 -0.43
N ALA A 139 -20.40 7.89 -1.07
CA ALA A 139 -20.95 6.70 -0.44
C ALA A 139 -19.92 5.55 -0.38
N VAL A 140 -19.06 5.45 -1.38
CA VAL A 140 -18.06 4.36 -1.50
C VAL A 140 -16.69 4.77 -0.96
N LEU A 141 -16.26 6.01 -1.19
CA LEU A 141 -14.95 6.52 -0.80
C LEU A 141 -15.11 7.53 0.34
N SER A 142 -14.77 7.12 1.56
CA SER A 142 -14.69 8.04 2.70
C SER A 142 -13.71 9.19 2.43
N VAL A 143 -13.78 10.25 3.24
CA VAL A 143 -12.86 11.40 3.13
C VAL A 143 -11.40 10.97 3.22
N GLU A 144 -11.12 9.96 4.05
CA GLU A 144 -9.79 9.38 4.23
C GLU A 144 -9.35 8.58 3.00
N HIS A 145 -10.24 7.78 2.40
CA HIS A 145 -9.93 7.11 1.13
C HIS A 145 -9.59 8.13 0.04
N GLN A 146 -10.40 9.19 -0.09
CA GLN A 146 -10.15 10.25 -1.07
C GLN A 146 -8.81 10.94 -0.81
N ARG A 147 -8.45 11.19 0.46
CA ARG A 147 -7.15 11.75 0.83
C ARG A 147 -5.98 10.85 0.44
N GLU A 148 -6.03 9.56 0.77
CA GLU A 148 -4.94 8.62 0.44
C GLU A 148 -4.84 8.35 -1.07
N ILE A 149 -5.97 8.34 -1.78
CA ILE A 149 -5.97 8.26 -3.25
C ILE A 149 -5.23 9.45 -3.85
N ARG A 150 -5.53 10.67 -3.42
CA ARG A 150 -4.81 11.87 -3.90
C ARG A 150 -3.32 11.79 -3.59
N ARG A 151 -2.97 11.38 -2.36
CA ARG A 151 -1.57 11.16 -1.97
C ARG A 151 -0.88 10.11 -2.84
N TYR A 152 -1.52 8.99 -3.12
CA TYR A 152 -1.01 7.94 -4.01
C TYR A 152 -0.72 8.50 -5.41
N LEU A 153 -1.68 9.24 -5.99
CA LEU A 153 -1.50 9.86 -7.31
C LEU A 153 -0.32 10.84 -7.32
N TYR A 154 -0.21 11.75 -6.35
CA TYR A 154 0.91 12.70 -6.26
C TYR A 154 2.26 12.04 -5.95
N ASN A 155 2.25 10.91 -5.23
CA ASN A 155 3.47 10.14 -5.00
C ASN A 155 3.96 9.42 -6.26
N HIS A 156 3.07 9.11 -7.21
CA HIS A 156 3.44 8.47 -8.48
C HIS A 156 3.48 9.42 -9.68
N GLN A 157 3.36 10.72 -9.44
CA GLN A 157 3.58 11.73 -10.47
C GLN A 157 5.08 11.82 -10.78
N ASN A 158 5.43 11.83 -12.07
CA ASN A 158 6.79 12.01 -12.54
C ASN A 158 7.22 13.49 -12.42
N VAL A 159 8.53 13.73 -12.57
CA VAL A 159 9.17 15.05 -12.41
C VAL A 159 8.57 16.10 -13.34
N ASP A 160 8.12 15.71 -14.53
CA ASP A 160 7.48 16.59 -15.51
C ASP A 160 5.96 16.74 -15.33
N GLY A 161 5.42 16.23 -14.22
CA GLY A 161 4.01 16.35 -13.88
C GLY A 161 3.11 15.27 -14.49
N GLY A 162 3.65 14.35 -15.31
CA GLY A 162 2.88 13.27 -15.94
C GLY A 162 2.77 12.00 -15.10
N TRP A 163 1.99 11.03 -15.60
CA TRP A 163 1.89 9.67 -15.08
C TRP A 163 2.16 8.63 -16.17
N GLY A 164 2.90 7.57 -15.82
CA GLY A 164 3.16 6.45 -16.72
C GLY A 164 2.06 5.40 -16.73
N LEU A 165 2.21 4.36 -17.56
CA LEU A 165 1.27 3.21 -17.58
C LEU A 165 1.25 2.44 -16.25
N HIS A 166 2.37 2.47 -15.54
CA HIS A 166 2.55 1.91 -14.21
C HIS A 166 3.50 2.81 -13.39
N ILE A 167 3.64 2.53 -12.09
CA ILE A 167 4.41 3.36 -11.13
C ILE A 167 5.90 3.57 -11.50
N GLU A 168 6.50 2.63 -12.22
CA GLU A 168 7.88 2.70 -12.74
C GLU A 168 7.97 3.25 -14.19
N GLY A 169 6.84 3.59 -14.81
CA GLY A 169 6.76 3.92 -16.22
C GLY A 169 7.04 5.39 -16.52
N HIS A 170 7.63 5.65 -17.69
CA HIS A 170 7.65 6.99 -18.26
C HIS A 170 6.23 7.46 -18.56
N ASN A 171 6.05 8.77 -18.50
CA ASN A 171 4.78 9.45 -18.62
C ASN A 171 4.15 9.25 -20.00
N THR A 172 2.83 9.11 -19.99
CA THR A 172 2.01 8.91 -21.18
C THR A 172 0.85 9.88 -21.17
N MET A 173 0.40 10.31 -22.35
CA MET A 173 -0.81 11.13 -22.46
C MET A 173 -2.03 10.44 -21.85
N PHE A 174 -2.13 9.12 -22.04
CA PHE A 174 -3.23 8.31 -21.54
C PHE A 174 -3.35 8.39 -20.01
N CYS A 175 -2.31 7.98 -19.28
CA CYS A 175 -2.36 7.99 -17.82
C CYS A 175 -2.28 9.42 -17.25
N THR A 176 -1.63 10.36 -17.92
CA THR A 176 -1.61 11.76 -17.46
C THR A 176 -3.01 12.36 -17.51
N ALA A 177 -3.74 12.22 -18.62
CA ALA A 177 -5.10 12.72 -18.73
C ALA A 177 -6.05 12.04 -17.74
N LEU A 178 -5.96 10.71 -17.60
CA LEU A 178 -6.82 9.95 -16.68
C LEU A 178 -6.59 10.34 -15.22
N ASN A 179 -5.34 10.40 -14.77
CA ASN A 179 -5.02 10.74 -13.38
C ASN A 179 -5.31 12.22 -13.08
N TYR A 180 -5.10 13.12 -14.04
CA TYR A 180 -5.54 14.51 -13.91
C TYR A 180 -7.06 14.60 -13.70
N VAL A 181 -7.87 13.97 -14.56
CA VAL A 181 -9.33 13.96 -14.42
C VAL A 181 -9.75 13.35 -13.09
N ALA A 182 -9.12 12.25 -12.67
CA ALA A 182 -9.38 11.63 -11.37
C ALA A 182 -9.15 12.61 -10.21
N LEU A 183 -8.04 13.36 -10.21
CA LEU A 183 -7.76 14.39 -9.20
C LEU A 183 -8.83 15.50 -9.20
N ARG A 184 -9.26 15.97 -10.39
CA ARG A 184 -10.34 16.96 -10.53
C ARG A 184 -11.65 16.47 -9.92
N LEU A 185 -12.02 15.21 -10.16
CA LEU A 185 -13.25 14.60 -9.63
C LEU A 185 -13.17 14.34 -8.11
N LEU A 186 -11.96 14.25 -7.55
CA LEU A 186 -11.70 14.18 -6.12
C LEU A 186 -11.60 15.55 -5.43
N GLY A 187 -11.85 16.64 -6.16
CA GLY A 187 -11.92 17.99 -5.61
C GLY A 187 -10.61 18.77 -5.56
N GLU A 188 -9.52 18.25 -6.15
CA GLU A 188 -8.31 19.05 -6.36
C GLU A 188 -8.63 20.26 -7.23
N LYS A 189 -7.92 21.37 -7.05
CA LYS A 189 -8.03 22.59 -7.89
C LYS A 189 -7.16 22.48 -9.14
N MET A 190 -7.37 23.35 -10.11
CA MET A 190 -6.59 23.33 -11.36
C MET A 190 -5.13 23.65 -11.05
N ASP A 191 -4.93 24.65 -10.19
CA ASP A 191 -3.64 25.03 -9.61
C ASP A 191 -3.41 24.33 -8.25
N GLY A 192 -4.00 23.13 -8.09
CA GLY A 192 -3.82 22.28 -6.91
C GLY A 192 -2.56 21.41 -7.02
N GLY A 193 -2.29 20.66 -5.95
CA GLY A 193 -1.00 20.00 -5.73
C GLY A 193 -0.13 20.81 -4.79
N GLU A 194 0.60 20.10 -3.91
CA GLU A 194 1.74 20.68 -3.17
C GLU A 194 2.98 20.78 -4.08
#